data_AF-X0W1T6-F1
#
_entry.id   AF-X0W1T6-F1
#
_cell.length_a   1.000
_cell.length_b   1.000
_cell.length_c   1.000
_cell.angle_alpha   90.00
_cell.angle_beta   90.00
_cell.angle_gamma   90.00
#
_symmetry.space_group_name_H-M   'P 1'
#
loop_
_entity.id
_entity.type
_entity.pdbx_description
1 polymer ?
#
loop_
_entity_poly.entity_id
_entity_poly.type
_entity_poly.pdbx_seq_one_letter_code
_entity_poly.pdbx_strand_id
1 'polypeptide(L)' 'MALTQVSIRDDILELSGDGPRLIGMRCKDCDNHIFPYQEGCNRCTGTNVEKIRLGTKGKLWAWTIQGFPPKAPPYLG' A
#
# COMPACT_ATOMS: atom_id res chain seq x y z
N MET A 1 8.01 -19.70 -21.65
CA MET A 1 7.86 -19.64 -20.18
C MET A 1 7.05 -18.41 -19.85
N ALA A 2 5.96 -18.53 -19.08
CA ALA A 2 5.25 -17.36 -18.58
C ALA A 2 6.17 -16.62 -17.58
N LEU A 3 6.18 -15.29 -17.63
CA LEU A 3 6.93 -14.48 -16.68
C LEU A 3 6.32 -14.66 -15.29
N THR A 4 7.10 -15.13 -14.33
CA THR A 4 6.69 -15.19 -12.92
C THR A 4 6.66 -13.78 -12.36
N GLN A 5 5.48 -13.32 -11.95
CA GLN A 5 5.34 -12.03 -11.30
C GLN A 5 5.84 -12.13 -9.84
N VAL A 6 6.68 -11.19 -9.44
CA VAL A 6 7.21 -11.08 -8.07
C VAL A 6 6.92 -9.71 -7.50
N SER A 7 6.73 -9.61 -6.18
CA SER A 7 6.62 -8.32 -5.52
C SER A 7 8.01 -7.70 -5.39
N ILE A 8 8.10 -6.39 -5.54
CA ILE A 8 9.34 -5.65 -5.24
C ILE A 8 9.53 -5.52 -3.72
N ARG A 9 8.42 -5.56 -2.96
CA ARG A 9 8.38 -5.45 -1.50
C ARG A 9 7.26 -6.31 -0.92
N ASP A 10 7.64 -7.45 -0.38
CA ASP A 10 6.71 -8.45 0.19
C ASP A 10 6.01 -7.95 1.47
N ASP A 11 6.57 -6.96 2.16
CA ASP A 11 6.00 -6.31 3.34
C ASP A 11 4.85 -5.33 2.98
N ILE A 12 4.74 -4.94 1.72
CA ILE A 12 3.74 -3.98 1.23
C ILE A 12 2.72 -4.60 0.30
N LEU A 13 3.16 -5.48 -0.59
CA LEU A 13 2.31 -6.07 -1.60
C LEU A 13 2.52 -7.58 -1.60
N GLU A 14 1.46 -8.30 -1.25
CA GLU A 14 1.41 -9.75 -1.37
C GLU A 14 0.77 -10.12 -2.72
N LEU A 15 1.37 -11.09 -3.41
CA LEU A 15 0.82 -11.69 -4.62
C LEU A 15 0.28 -13.08 -4.27
N SER A 16 -1.01 -13.30 -4.52
CA SER A 16 -1.70 -14.58 -4.23
C SER A 16 -2.53 -15.03 -5.44
N GLY A 17 -3.13 -16.21 -5.36
CA GLY A 17 -4.07 -16.71 -6.40
C GLY A 17 -5.25 -15.77 -6.64
N ASP A 18 -5.66 -14.98 -5.64
CA ASP A 18 -6.74 -14.00 -5.74
C ASP A 18 -6.26 -12.62 -6.23
N GLY A 19 -5.02 -12.54 -6.72
CA GLY A 19 -4.36 -11.34 -7.21
C GLY A 19 -3.60 -10.55 -6.13
N PRO A 20 -3.12 -9.34 -6.48
CA PRO A 20 -2.35 -8.49 -5.58
C PRO A 20 -3.20 -7.99 -4.40
N ARG A 21 -2.60 -7.91 -3.21
CA ARG A 21 -3.19 -7.32 -2.00
C ARG A 21 -2.19 -6.41 -1.30
N LEU A 22 -2.62 -5.18 -1.01
CA LEU A 22 -1.84 -4.27 -0.19
C LEU A 22 -1.89 -4.72 1.27
N ILE A 23 -0.74 -4.70 1.93
CA ILE A 23 -0.57 -5.02 3.33
C ILE A 23 -0.56 -3.71 4.12
N GLY A 24 -1.57 -3.55 4.97
CA GLY A 24 -1.73 -2.39 5.86
C GLY A 24 -1.93 -2.83 7.29
N MET A 25 -2.48 -1.94 8.10
CA MET A 25 -2.92 -2.27 9.45
C MET A 25 -4.29 -1.69 9.79
N ARG A 26 -4.94 -2.32 10.77
CA ARG A 26 -6.09 -1.80 11.49
C ARG A 26 -5.71 -1.58 12.95
N CYS A 27 -5.99 -0.40 13.50
CA CYS A 27 -5.87 -0.14 14.92
C CYS A 27 -7.06 -0.75 15.67
N LYS A 28 -6.78 -1.60 16.66
CA LYS A 28 -7.82 -2.25 17.46
C LYS A 28 -8.50 -1.31 18.46
N ASP A 29 -7.87 -0.18 18.77
CA ASP A 29 -8.38 0.79 19.75
C ASP A 29 -9.29 1.86 19.12
N CYS A 30 -9.01 2.30 17.88
CA CYS A 30 -9.74 3.40 17.22
C CYS A 30 -10.24 3.08 15.80
N ASP A 31 -10.10 1.83 15.35
CA ASP A 31 -10.51 1.30 14.05
C ASP A 31 -9.87 1.99 12.82
N ASN A 32 -8.83 2.80 13.05
CA ASN A 32 -8.14 3.47 11.95
C ASN A 32 -7.41 2.44 11.06
N HIS A 33 -7.52 2.63 9.75
CA HIS A 33 -6.83 1.82 8.75
C HIS A 33 -5.67 2.62 8.15
N ILE A 34 -4.48 2.02 8.12
CA ILE A 34 -3.25 2.70 7.67
C ILE A 34 -2.53 1.83 6.65
N PHE A 35 -1.96 2.49 5.65
CA PHE A 35 -1.09 1.89 4.65
C PHE A 35 0.20 2.73 4.51
N PRO A 36 1.39 2.10 4.44
CA PRO A 36 1.65 0.67 4.64
C PRO A 36 1.48 0.25 6.12
N TYR A 37 1.71 -1.03 6.45
CA TYR A 37 1.75 -1.50 7.83
C TYR A 37 2.75 -0.68 8.67
N GLN A 38 2.38 -0.37 9.92
CA GLN A 38 3.20 0.32 10.91
C GLN A 38 2.99 -0.31 12.29
N GLU A 39 3.88 -0.06 13.26
CA GLU A 39 3.72 -0.58 14.63
C GLU A 39 2.89 0.34 15.55
N GLY A 40 2.56 1.56 15.10
CA GLY A 40 1.84 2.55 15.89
C GLY A 40 0.79 3.30 15.07
N CYS A 41 -0.35 3.59 15.69
CA CYS A 41 -1.46 4.30 15.05
C CYS A 41 -1.21 5.81 15.00
N ASN A 42 -1.15 6.37 13.79
CA ASN A 42 -1.01 7.82 13.59
C ASN A 42 -2.22 8.66 14.04
N ARG A 43 -3.36 8.02 14.35
CA ARG A 43 -4.60 8.70 14.77
C ARG A 43 -4.72 8.81 16.29
N CYS A 44 -4.45 7.73 17.03
CA CYS A 44 -4.63 7.69 18.48
C CYS A 44 -3.34 7.47 19.27
N THR A 45 -2.18 7.33 18.62
CA THR A 45 -0.87 7.00 19.21
C THR A 45 -0.77 5.64 19.91
N GLY A 46 -1.83 4.81 19.87
CA GLY A 46 -1.81 3.45 20.38
C GLY A 46 -0.98 2.49 19.53
N THR A 47 -0.49 1.42 20.15
CA THR A 47 0.33 0.36 19.53
C THR A 47 -0.42 -0.97 19.36
N ASN A 48 -1.69 -1.03 19.78
CA ASN A 48 -2.55 -2.20 19.59
C ASN A 48 -3.08 -2.23 18.14
N VAL A 49 -2.24 -2.72 17.23
CA VAL A 49 -2.51 -2.76 15.80
C VAL A 49 -2.39 -4.19 15.26
N GLU A 50 -3.11 -4.50 14.20
CA GLU A 50 -2.98 -5.77 13.48
C GLU A 50 -2.69 -5.54 12.00
N LYS A 51 -1.81 -6.38 11.45
CA LYS A 51 -1.55 -6.44 10.02
C LYS A 51 -2.76 -7.05 9.30
N ILE A 52 -3.21 -6.39 8.24
CA ILE A 52 -4.38 -6.83 7.44
C ILE A 52 -4.11 -6.71 5.94
N ARG A 53 -4.87 -7.48 5.16
CA ARG A 53 -5.00 -7.28 3.71
C ARG A 53 -6.06 -6.20 3.45
N LEU A 54 -5.68 -5.13 2.77
CA LEU A 54 -6.61 -4.07 2.39
C LEU A 54 -7.48 -4.49 1.20
N GLY A 55 -8.61 -3.80 1.04
CA GLY A 55 -9.53 -4.03 -0.07
C GLY A 55 -8.92 -3.71 -1.44
N THR A 56 -9.44 -4.35 -2.50
CA THR A 56 -8.99 -4.17 -3.89
C THR A 56 -9.73 -3.08 -4.65
N LYS A 57 -10.70 -2.43 -4.00
CA LYS A 57 -11.55 -1.39 -4.59
C LYS A 57 -11.66 -0.23 -3.60
N GLY A 58 -11.80 0.97 -4.13
CA GLY A 58 -11.94 2.18 -3.32
C GLY A 58 -12.55 3.33 -4.11
N LYS A 59 -12.68 4.47 -3.45
CA LYS A 59 -13.13 5.72 -4.06
C LYS A 59 -11.91 6.60 -4.35
N LEU A 60 -11.87 7.18 -5.55
CA LEU A 60 -10.88 8.22 -5.86
C LEU A 60 -11.28 9.51 -5.12
N TRP A 61 -10.47 9.92 -4.15
CA TRP A 61 -10.72 11.11 -3.34
C TRP A 61 -10.14 12.38 -3.96
N ALA A 62 -8.93 12.29 -4.51
CA ALA A 62 -8.23 13.38 -5.18
C ALA A 62 -7.29 12.81 -6.24
N TRP A 63 -6.97 13.60 -7.27
CA TRP A 63 -6.02 13.25 -8.32
C TRP A 63 -5.34 14.50 -8.87
N THR A 64 -4.22 14.29 -9.56
CA THR A 64 -3.52 15.33 -10.31
C THR A 64 -2.95 14.73 -11.60
N ILE A 65 -2.53 15.57 -12.54
CA ILE A 65 -1.82 15.16 -13.76
C ILE A 65 -0.38 15.68 -13.72
N GLN A 66 0.57 14.82 -14.10
CA GLN A 66 1.95 15.20 -14.36
C GLN A 66 2.06 15.69 -15.80
N GLY A 67 1.99 17.01 -16.02
CA GLY A 67 2.01 17.63 -17.35
C GLY A 67 3.41 17.82 -17.97
N PHE A 68 4.45 17.26 -17.38
CA PHE A 68 5.84 17.38 -17.82
C PHE A 68 6.63 16.10 -17.50
N PRO A 69 7.65 15.73 -18.29
CA PRO A 69 8.42 14.54 -18.03
C PRO A 69 9.16 14.63 -16.68
N PRO A 70 9.36 13.50 -15.97
CA PRO A 70 10.19 13.51 -14.78
C PRO A 70 11.63 13.95 -15.13
N LYS A 71 12.36 14.50 -14.16
CA LYS A 71 13.70 15.03 -14.40
C LYS A 71 14.68 13.91 -14.77
N ALA A 72 15.54 14.20 -15.75
CA ALA A 72 16.66 13.37 -16.14
C ALA A 72 17.94 13.73 -15.36
N PRO A 73 18.83 12.76 -15.05
CA PRO A 73 18.56 11.33 -14.82
C PRO A 73 17.87 11.10 -13.46
N PRO A 74 17.27 9.92 -13.16
CA PRO A 74 17.29 8.63 -13.88
C PRO A 74 16.09 8.39 -14.82
N TYR A 75 15.19 9.36 -14.98
CA TYR A 75 13.94 9.18 -15.71
C TYR A 75 14.04 9.70 -17.15
N LEU A 76 14.76 8.97 -17.98
CA LEU A 76 14.67 9.00 -19.45
C LEU A 76 14.60 7.55 -19.90
N GLY A 77 13.46 6.92 -19.68
CA GLY A 77 13.13 5.62 -20.27
C GLY A 77 12.43 5.84 -21.60
#